data_AF-A0A661KG95-F1
#
_entry.id   AF-A0A661KG95-F1
#
_cell.length_a   1.000
_cell.length_b   1.000
_cell.length_c   1.000
_cell.angle_alpha   90.00
_cell.angle_beta   90.00
_cell.angle_gamma   90.00
#
_symmetry.space_group_name_H-M   'P 1'
#
loop_
_entity.id
_entity.type
_entity.pdbx_description
1 polymer ?
#
loop_
_entity_poly.entity_id
_entity_poly.type
_entity_poly.pdbx_seq_one_letter_code
_entity_poly.pdbx_strand_id
1 'polypeptide(L)' 'ALRIDSQALGRKRICAVVIPRKACDSCRKIGYRWFEEADRRTFDYVYLQDRVEKKYIAR' A
#
# COMPACT_ATOMS: atom_id res chain seq x y z
N ALA A 1 -3.97 -5.07 -7.90
CA ALA A 1 -3.85 -4.50 -6.53
C ALA A 1 -4.68 -3.22 -6.44
N LEU A 2 -4.95 -2.73 -5.24
CA LEU A 2 -5.60 -1.43 -5.00
C LEU A 2 -4.63 -0.52 -4.21
N ARG A 3 -4.52 0.75 -4.62
CA ARG A 3 -3.80 1.79 -3.89
C ARG A 3 -4.80 2.85 -3.42
N ILE A 4 -4.72 3.21 -2.15
CA ILE A 4 -5.57 4.20 -1.51
C ILE A 4 -4.65 5.33 -1.03
N ASP A 5 -4.86 6.51 -1.59
CA ASP A 5 -4.25 7.75 -1.13
C ASP A 5 -5.31 8.51 -0.33
N SER A 6 -5.02 8.78 0.95
CA SER A 6 -5.97 9.47 1.82
C SER A 6 -5.26 10.54 2.62
N GLN A 7 -5.86 11.72 2.65
CA GLN A 7 -5.38 12.85 3.44
C GLN A 7 -6.53 13.40 4.25
N ALA A 8 -6.35 13.47 5.57
CA ALA A 8 -7.26 14.25 6.40
C ALA A 8 -6.96 15.75 6.19
N LEU A 9 -8.00 16.58 6.13
CA LEU A 9 -7.88 18.01 5.82
C LEU A 9 -6.78 18.68 6.68
N GLY A 10 -5.71 19.14 6.03
CA GLY A 10 -4.56 19.80 6.68
C GLY A 10 -3.70 18.92 7.59
N ARG A 11 -3.80 17.59 7.49
CA ARG A 11 -3.14 16.63 8.39
C ARG A 11 -2.38 15.57 7.59
N LYS A 12 -2.01 14.51 8.32
CA LYS A 12 -1.25 13.37 7.84
C LYS A 12 -1.88 12.75 6.58
N ARG A 13 -1.03 12.45 5.61
CA ARG A 13 -1.37 11.74 4.38
C ARG A 13 -0.90 10.30 4.48
N ILE A 14 -1.73 9.36 4.05
CA ILE A 14 -1.42 7.94 4.07
C ILE A 14 -1.49 7.34 2.67
N CYS A 15 -0.66 6.34 2.43
CA CYS A 15 -0.75 5.47 1.26
C CYS A 15 -0.99 4.04 1.74
N ALA A 16 -2.14 3.45 1.42
CA ALA A 16 -2.42 2.06 1.73
C ALA A 16 -2.51 1.22 0.45
N VAL A 17 -1.73 0.14 0.39
CA VAL A 17 -1.74 -0.82 -0.71
C VAL A 17 -2.37 -2.12 -0.25
N VAL A 18 -3.38 -2.58 -1.00
CA VAL A 18 -4.09 -3.84 -0.74
C VAL A 18 -3.90 -4.79 -1.92
N ILE A 19 -3.34 -5.97 -1.62
CA ILE A 19 -3.25 -7.11 -2.52
C ILE A 19 -4.31 -8.14 -2.05
N PRO A 20 -5.40 -8.36 -2.82
CA PRO A 20 -6.46 -9.28 -2.45
C PRO A 20 -6.00 -10.75 -2.37
N ARG A 21 -6.75 -11.58 -1.64
CA ARG A 21 -6.41 -12.99 -1.35
C ARG A 21 -6.25 -13.88 -2.59
N LYS A 22 -6.87 -13.52 -3.72
CA LYS A 22 -6.79 -14.24 -5.00
C LYS A 22 -6.03 -13.44 -6.09
N ALA A 23 -5.17 -12.51 -5.68
CA ALA A 23 -4.38 -11.73 -6.63
C ALA A 23 -3.42 -12.64 -7.41
N CYS A 24 -3.39 -12.49 -8.74
CA CYS A 24 -2.36 -13.09 -9.58
C CYS A 24 -0.99 -12.46 -9.32
N ASP A 25 0.08 -13.11 -9.81
CA ASP A 25 1.46 -12.66 -9.62
C ASP A 25 1.71 -11.23 -10.13
N SER A 26 1.13 -10.86 -11.28
CA SER A 26 1.24 -9.49 -11.81
C SER A 26 0.58 -8.46 -10.88
N CYS A 27 -0.58 -8.78 -10.32
CA CYS A 27 -1.25 -7.93 -9.33
C CYS A 27 -0.42 -7.79 -8.05
N ARG A 28 0.28 -8.85 -7.63
CA ARG A 28 1.16 -8.81 -6.46
C ARG A 28 2.36 -7.90 -6.73
N LYS A 29 3.06 -8.09 -7.86
CA LYS A 29 4.20 -7.27 -8.29
C LYS A 29 3.86 -5.79 -8.34
N ILE A 30 2.70 -5.44 -8.90
CA ILE A 30 2.22 -4.05 -8.94
C ILE A 30 1.99 -3.51 -7.52
N GLY A 31 1.41 -4.32 -6.62
CA GLY A 31 1.20 -3.91 -5.23
C GLY A 31 2.51 -3.67 -4.48
N TYR A 32 3.47 -4.59 -4.59
CA TYR A 32 4.79 -4.42 -3.99
C TYR A 32 5.50 -3.18 -4.55
N ARG A 33 5.45 -2.98 -5.88
CA ARG A 33 6.01 -1.78 -6.51
C ARG A 33 5.43 -0.49 -5.95
N TRP A 34 4.10 -0.38 -5.87
CA TRP A 34 3.45 0.79 -5.28
C TRP A 34 3.81 1.01 -3.82
N PHE A 35 3.96 -0.08 -3.06
CA PHE A 35 4.38 0.00 -1.67
C PHE A 35 5.84 0.45 -1.56
N GLU A 36 6.74 -0.02 -2.42
CA GLU A 36 8.15 0.39 -2.43
C GLU A 36 8.28 1.87 -2.83
N GLU A 37 7.64 2.28 -3.94
CA GLU A 37 7.70 3.63 -4.51
C GLU A 37 7.02 4.72 -3.66
N ALA A 38 6.19 4.36 -2.66
CA ALA A 38 5.45 5.32 -1.84
C ALA A 38 6.36 6.14 -0.91
N ASP A 39 6.90 7.25 -1.39
CA ASP A 39 7.85 8.08 -0.64
C ASP A 39 7.35 8.54 0.75
N ARG A 40 8.20 8.36 1.77
CA ARG A 40 7.92 8.77 3.17
C ARG A 40 7.98 10.28 3.37
N ARG A 41 8.52 11.06 2.42
CA ARG A 41 8.40 12.54 2.47
C ARG A 41 7.03 13.01 2.00
N THR A 42 6.34 12.20 1.20
CA THR A 42 5.00 12.51 0.68
C THR A 42 3.90 11.95 1.58
N PHE A 43 4.13 10.77 2.16
CA PHE A 43 3.17 10.08 3.01
C PHE A 43 3.74 9.92 4.42
N ASP A 44 2.99 10.36 5.43
CA ASP A 44 3.32 10.16 6.83
C ASP A 44 3.26 8.68 7.22
N TYR A 45 2.38 7.91 6.57
CA TYR A 45 2.28 6.47 6.78
C TYR A 45 2.07 5.73 5.46
N VAL A 46 2.74 4.59 5.33
CA VAL A 46 2.53 3.68 4.20
C VAL A 46 2.22 2.28 4.71
N TYR A 47 1.14 1.69 4.20
CA TYR A 47 0.66 0.37 4.61
C TYR A 47 0.66 -0.60 3.43
N LEU A 48 1.04 -1.86 3.69
CA LEU A 48 0.85 -2.98 2.77
C LEU A 48 -0.02 -4.04 3.44
N GLN A 49 -1.06 -4.50 2.75
CA GLN A 49 -1.79 -5.71 3.07
C GLN A 49 -1.66 -6.72 1.92
N ASP A 50 -0.74 -7.67 2.05
CA ASP A 50 -0.68 -8.85 1.19
C ASP A 50 -1.51 -9.98 1.79
N ARG A 51 -2.75 -10.14 1.31
CA ARG A 51 -3.64 -11.20 1.76
C ARG A 51 -3.37 -12.55 1.10
N VAL A 52 -2.51 -12.62 0.08
CA VAL A 52 -2.04 -13.88 -0.50
C VAL A 52 -1.04 -14.52 0.45
N GLU A 53 -0.04 -13.76 0.90
CA GLU A 53 1.00 -14.21 1.82
C GLU A 53 0.67 -13.99 3.30
N LYS A 54 -0.48 -13.36 3.58
CA LYS A 54 -0.88 -12.91 4.93
C LYS A 54 0.17 -11.98 5.57
N LYS A 55 0.79 -11.10 4.77
CA LYS A 55 1.77 -10.10 5.23
C LYS A 55 1.11 -8.74 5.40
N TYR A 56 1.42 -8.09 6.52
CA TYR A 56 0.89 -6.78 6.87
C TYR A 56 2.06 -5.91 7.37
N ILE A 57 2.36 -4.84 6.64
CA ILE A 57 3.53 -3.98 6.90
C ILE A 57 3.06 -2.54 7.07
N ALA A 58 3.63 -1.83 8.04
CA ALA A 58 3.45 -0.41 8.27
C ALA A 58 4.82 0.28 8.34
N ARG A 59 4.97 1.42 7.66
CA ARG A 59 6.18 2.27 7.71
C ARG A 59 5.82 3.74 7.78
#